data_AF-A0A2V6XQP7-F1
#
_entry.id   AF-A0A2V6XQP7-F1
#
_cell.length_a   1.000
_cell.length_b   1.000
_cell.length_c   1.000
_cell.angle_alpha   90.00
_cell.angle_beta   90.00
_cell.angle_gamma   90.00
#
_symmetry.space_group_name_H-M   'P 1'
#
loop_
_entity.id
_entity.type
_entity.pdbx_description
1 polymer ?
#
loop_
_entity_poly.entity_id
_entity_poly.type
_entity_poly.pdbx_seq_one_letter_code
_entity_poly.pdbx_strand_id
1 'polypeptide(L)'
;MRSPLRPLPAAVTRWTAAARVLGWLDALAASLAIWGGAAVAFPSASRASLAVLAAAVTALGALLRPLRVRWRPVRGAVALVLSARLSPGDQAWYVRPGHAERVLVTARRRTRVVIARLNDEGAEGLSVRRTRVLLVP
;
A
#
# COMPACT_ATOMS: atom_id res chain seq x y z
N MET A 1 4.89 -28.23 -19.72
CA MET A 1 3.64 -28.34 -18.93
C MET A 1 3.73 -27.35 -17.79
N ARG A 2 2.87 -26.31 -17.75
CA ARG A 2 2.85 -25.36 -16.62
C ARG A 2 2.12 -26.04 -15.45
N SER A 3 2.83 -26.28 -14.35
CA SER A 3 2.22 -26.78 -13.10
C SER A 3 0.96 -25.98 -12.78
N PRO A 4 -0.12 -26.63 -12.30
CA PRO A 4 -1.33 -25.95 -11.93
C PRO A 4 -0.99 -24.98 -10.81
N LEU A 5 -1.08 -23.68 -11.11
CA LEU A 5 -0.95 -22.62 -10.13
C LEU A 5 -1.93 -22.95 -9.01
N ARG A 6 -1.43 -23.40 -7.85
CA ARG A 6 -2.24 -23.53 -6.65
C ARG A 6 -3.06 -22.24 -6.54
N PRO A 7 -4.40 -22.32 -6.54
CA PRO A 7 -5.21 -21.11 -6.56
C PRO A 7 -4.79 -20.27 -5.35
N LEU A 8 -4.42 -19.02 -5.61
CA LEU A 8 -4.17 -18.04 -4.56
C LEU A 8 -5.39 -18.05 -3.62
N PRO A 9 -5.20 -18.08 -2.30
CA PRO A 9 -6.32 -18.05 -1.37
C PRO A 9 -7.24 -16.87 -1.71
N ALA A 10 -8.56 -17.08 -1.71
CA ALA A 10 -9.52 -16.05 -2.12
C ALA A 10 -9.36 -14.72 -1.35
N ALA A 11 -8.87 -14.78 -0.11
CA ALA A 11 -8.48 -13.60 0.66
C ALA A 11 -7.36 -12.80 -0.03
N VAL A 12 -6.30 -13.45 -0.49
CA VAL A 12 -5.15 -12.82 -1.15
C VAL A 12 -5.59 -12.19 -2.48
N THR A 13 -6.43 -12.86 -3.26
CA THR A 13 -6.99 -12.33 -4.52
C THR A 13 -7.88 -11.11 -4.29
N ARG A 14 -8.66 -11.08 -3.19
CA ARG A 14 -9.41 -9.88 -2.81
C ARG A 14 -8.48 -8.74 -2.41
N TRP A 15 -7.40 -9.04 -1.68
CA TRP A 15 -6.43 -8.03 -1.25
C TRP A 15 -5.55 -7.49 -2.37
N THR A 16 -5.24 -8.26 -3.41
CA THR A 16 -4.56 -7.74 -4.61
C THR A 16 -5.44 -6.74 -5.35
N ALA A 17 -6.75 -7.00 -5.47
CA ALA A 17 -7.71 -6.04 -6.01
C ALA A 17 -7.88 -4.81 -5.09
N ALA A 18 -8.04 -5.04 -3.78
CA ALA A 18 -8.19 -3.98 -2.79
C ALA A 18 -6.95 -3.08 -2.70
N ALA A 19 -5.74 -3.61 -2.95
CA ALA A 19 -4.51 -2.82 -2.98
C ALA A 19 -4.53 -1.73 -4.07
N ARG A 20 -5.25 -1.96 -5.18
CA ARG A 20 -5.48 -0.94 -6.22
C ARG A 20 -6.46 0.12 -5.73
N VAL A 21 -7.56 -0.29 -5.12
CA VAL A 21 -8.57 0.61 -4.53
C VAL A 21 -7.96 1.50 -3.43
N LEU A 22 -7.12 0.92 -2.57
CA LEU A 22 -6.39 1.68 -1.54
C LEU A 22 -5.48 2.75 -2.13
N GLY A 23 -4.86 2.48 -3.29
CA GLY A 23 -4.09 3.49 -4.02
C GLY A 23 -4.96 4.64 -4.54
N TRP A 24 -6.18 4.33 -5.01
CA TRP A 24 -7.15 5.36 -5.39
C TRP A 24 -7.64 6.17 -4.19
N LEU A 25 -7.86 5.54 -3.04
CA LEU A 25 -8.23 6.24 -1.80
C LEU A 25 -7.12 7.18 -1.32
N ASP A 26 -5.86 6.74 -1.37
CA ASP A 26 -4.73 7.63 -1.09
C ASP A 26 -4.71 8.80 -2.11
N ALA A 27 -4.89 8.55 -3.41
CA ALA A 27 -4.95 9.64 -4.40
C ALA A 27 -6.11 10.62 -4.14
N LEU A 28 -7.30 10.12 -3.80
CA LEU A 28 -8.46 10.93 -3.49
C LEU A 28 -8.24 11.78 -2.24
N ALA A 29 -7.66 11.20 -1.19
CA ALA A 29 -7.32 11.93 0.02
C ALA A 29 -6.30 13.06 -0.27
N ALA A 30 -5.33 12.82 -1.16
CA ALA A 30 -4.36 13.84 -1.55
C ALA A 30 -5.05 14.99 -2.29
N SER A 31 -5.92 14.65 -3.23
CA SER A 31 -6.70 15.62 -3.99
C SER A 31 -7.57 16.49 -3.07
N LEU A 32 -8.25 15.89 -2.09
CA LEU A 32 -9.05 16.62 -1.11
C LEU A 32 -8.20 17.54 -0.22
N ALA A 33 -7.02 17.10 0.21
CA ALA A 33 -6.13 17.92 1.02
C ALA A 33 -5.62 19.14 0.23
N ILE A 34 -5.23 18.95 -1.04
CA ILE A 34 -4.79 20.03 -1.92
C ILE A 34 -5.95 20.99 -2.21
N TRP A 35 -7.13 20.45 -2.54
CA TRP A 35 -8.32 21.24 -2.81
C TRP A 35 -8.75 22.07 -1.60
N GLY A 36 -8.80 21.46 -0.40
CA GLY A 36 -9.14 22.14 0.84
C GLY A 36 -8.14 23.25 1.18
N GLY A 37 -6.84 22.99 1.06
CA GLY A 37 -5.82 24.01 1.25
C GLY A 37 -5.93 25.17 0.25
N ALA A 38 -6.19 24.86 -1.01
CA ALA A 38 -6.35 25.87 -2.06
C ALA A 38 -7.64 26.69 -1.88
N ALA A 39 -8.73 26.07 -1.44
CA ALA A 39 -9.99 26.76 -1.15
C ALA A 39 -9.87 27.73 0.02
N VAL A 40 -9.04 27.41 1.03
CA VAL A 40 -8.74 28.31 2.15
C VAL A 40 -7.80 29.44 1.71
N ALA A 41 -6.79 29.15 0.90
CA ALA A 41 -5.82 30.15 0.42
C ALA A 41 -6.42 31.13 -0.62
N PHE A 42 -7.37 30.67 -1.43
CA PHE A 42 -7.97 31.43 -2.53
C PHE A 42 -9.51 31.44 -2.41
N PRO A 43 -10.08 32.17 -1.44
CA PRO A 43 -11.51 32.14 -1.16
C PRO A 43 -12.39 32.75 -2.27
N SER A 44 -11.82 33.65 -3.09
CA SER A 44 -12.49 34.30 -4.22
C SER A 44 -12.44 33.49 -5.52
N ALA A 45 -11.66 32.40 -5.57
CA ALA A 45 -11.54 31.56 -6.76
C ALA A 45 -12.70 30.56 -6.88
N SER A 46 -13.03 30.17 -8.12
CA SER A 46 -14.03 29.14 -8.37
C SER A 46 -13.62 27.80 -7.75
N ARG A 47 -14.46 27.27 -6.86
CA ARG A 47 -14.25 25.96 -6.20
C ARG A 47 -14.11 24.82 -7.21
N ALA A 48 -14.82 24.90 -8.34
CA ALA A 48 -14.75 23.93 -9.42
C ALA A 48 -13.38 23.96 -10.10
N SER A 49 -12.85 25.15 -10.42
CA SER A 49 -11.51 25.32 -10.99
C SER A 49 -10.42 24.83 -10.04
N LEU A 50 -10.57 25.11 -8.73
CA LEU A 50 -9.65 24.59 -7.72
C LEU A 50 -9.70 23.06 -7.61
N ALA A 51 -10.87 22.44 -7.78
CA ALA A 51 -11.00 20.98 -7.75
C ALA A 51 -10.31 20.33 -8.96
N VAL A 52 -10.48 20.91 -10.15
CA VAL A 52 -9.80 20.44 -11.37
C VAL A 52 -8.28 20.61 -11.22
N LEU A 53 -7.82 21.75 -10.71
CA LEU A 53 -6.40 21.99 -10.48
C LEU A 53 -5.83 21.02 -9.44
N ALA A 54 -6.53 20.79 -8.33
CA ALA A 54 -6.11 19.84 -7.31
C ALA A 54 -6.02 18.40 -7.88
N ALA A 55 -6.98 17.99 -8.72
CA ALA A 55 -6.93 16.71 -9.41
C ALA A 55 -5.73 16.62 -10.36
N ALA A 56 -5.44 17.68 -11.12
CA ALA A 56 -4.29 17.74 -12.03
C ALA A 56 -2.96 17.68 -11.26
N VAL A 57 -2.81 18.46 -10.19
CA VAL A 57 -1.63 18.44 -9.31
C VAL A 57 -1.47 17.06 -8.66
N THR A 58 -2.56 16.43 -8.24
CA THR A 58 -2.53 15.08 -7.67
C THR A 58 -2.10 14.04 -8.70
N ALA A 59 -2.62 14.13 -9.93
CA ALA A 59 -2.22 13.24 -11.03
C ALA A 59 -0.72 13.41 -11.35
N LEU A 60 -0.23 14.65 -11.40
CA LEU A 60 1.18 14.95 -11.64
C LEU A 60 2.07 14.49 -10.48
N GLY A 61 1.66 14.75 -9.23
CA GLY A 61 2.33 14.27 -8.03
C GLY A 61 2.33 12.75 -7.91
N ALA A 62 1.28 12.09 -8.42
CA ALA A 62 1.21 10.64 -8.53
C ALA A 62 2.21 10.09 -9.55
N LEU A 63 2.83 10.87 -10.42
CA LEU A 63 3.96 10.43 -11.25
C LEU A 63 5.28 10.44 -10.46
N LEU A 64 5.39 11.29 -9.44
CA LEU A 64 6.57 11.41 -8.60
C LEU A 64 6.66 10.25 -7.60
N ARG A 65 7.56 9.30 -7.89
CA ARG A 65 7.88 8.14 -7.02
C ARG A 65 8.14 8.48 -5.55
N PRO A 66 8.91 9.53 -5.18
CA PRO A 66 9.18 9.83 -3.77
C PRO A 66 7.93 10.29 -3.01
N LEU A 67 7.02 11.01 -3.68
CA LEU A 67 5.77 11.50 -3.09
C LEU A 67 4.82 10.32 -2.81
N ARG A 68 4.66 9.41 -3.79
CA ARG A 68 3.86 8.18 -3.67
C ARG A 68 4.30 7.21 -2.57
N VAL A 69 5.56 7.26 -2.15
CA VAL A 69 6.11 6.35 -1.12
C VAL A 69 5.92 6.92 0.28
N ARG A 70 5.92 8.26 0.42
CA ARG A 70 5.71 8.93 1.71
C ARG A 70 4.22 9.14 2.03
N TRP A 71 3.40 9.38 1.02
CA TRP A 71 2.00 9.74 1.18
C TRP A 71 1.09 8.50 1.00
N ARG A 72 0.82 7.79 2.10
CA ARG A 72 0.00 6.56 2.14
C ARG A 72 -0.85 6.47 3.42
N PRO A 73 -1.73 7.45 3.69
CA PRO A 73 -2.49 7.48 4.92
C PRO A 73 -3.40 6.24 5.06
N VAL A 74 -4.15 5.89 4.01
CA VAL A 74 -5.13 4.80 4.06
C VAL A 74 -4.40 3.47 3.88
N ARG A 75 -3.58 3.35 2.84
CA ARG A 75 -2.85 2.10 2.59
C ARG A 75 -1.88 1.76 3.72
N GLY A 76 -1.24 2.76 4.32
CA GLY A 76 -0.33 2.57 5.45
C GLY A 76 -1.05 2.14 6.73
N ALA A 77 -2.23 2.69 7.01
CA ALA A 77 -3.05 2.29 8.14
C ALA A 77 -3.56 0.85 7.98
N VAL A 78 -4.10 0.50 6.81
CA VAL A 78 -4.57 -0.87 6.52
C VAL A 78 -3.42 -1.88 6.62
N ALA A 79 -2.27 -1.56 6.02
CA ALA A 79 -1.08 -2.37 6.11
C ALA A 79 -0.61 -2.57 7.57
N LEU A 80 -0.69 -1.52 8.40
CA LEU A 80 -0.37 -1.60 9.82
C LEU A 80 -1.36 -2.51 10.58
N VAL A 81 -2.66 -2.39 10.34
CA VAL A 81 -3.71 -3.18 11.01
C VAL A 81 -3.57 -4.67 10.68
N LEU A 82 -3.40 -5.01 9.40
CA LEU A 82 -3.26 -6.41 8.98
C LEU A 82 -1.96 -7.04 9.52
N SER A 83 -0.87 -6.28 9.51
CA SER A 83 0.42 -6.77 10.04
C SER A 83 0.53 -6.72 11.57
N ALA A 84 -0.38 -6.06 12.27
CA ALA A 84 -0.39 -6.02 13.74
C ALA A 84 -0.73 -7.38 14.38
N ARG A 85 -1.50 -8.21 13.67
CA ARG A 85 -1.91 -9.54 14.12
C ARG A 85 -0.86 -10.62 13.87
N LEU A 86 0.20 -10.31 13.11
CA LEU A 86 1.27 -11.25 12.78
C LEU A 86 2.26 -11.37 13.94
N SER A 87 2.68 -12.62 14.18
CA SER A 87 3.68 -13.04 15.14
C SER A 87 4.90 -13.65 14.44
N PRO A 88 6.09 -13.65 15.06
CA PRO A 88 7.23 -14.41 14.56
C PRO A 88 6.86 -15.90 14.42
N GLY A 89 7.20 -16.50 13.28
CA GLY A 89 6.82 -17.87 12.91
C GLY A 89 5.60 -17.95 11.99
N ASP A 90 4.81 -16.87 11.86
CA ASP A 90 3.63 -16.87 11.00
C ASP A 90 4.03 -16.83 9.52
N GLN A 91 3.30 -17.58 8.70
CA GLN A 91 3.33 -17.43 7.25
C GLN A 91 2.36 -16.32 6.84
N ALA A 92 2.79 -15.45 5.95
CA ALA A 92 1.96 -14.39 5.39
C ALA A 92 2.21 -14.25 3.89
N TRP A 93 1.28 -13.60 3.22
CA TRP A 93 1.36 -13.21 1.82
C TRP A 93 1.75 -11.75 1.74
N TYR A 94 2.89 -11.47 1.12
CA TYR A 94 3.30 -10.13 0.77
C TYR A 94 2.60 -9.71 -0.52
N VAL A 95 1.63 -8.80 -0.38
CA VAL A 95 0.75 -8.40 -1.47
C VAL A 95 1.22 -7.09 -2.12
N ARG A 96 1.42 -7.15 -3.44
CA ARG A 96 1.66 -6.02 -4.34
C ARG A 96 0.56 -5.92 -5.39
N PRO A 97 0.35 -4.76 -6.02
CA PRO A 97 -0.58 -4.65 -7.14
C PRO A 97 -0.16 -5.64 -8.24
N GLY A 98 -1.03 -6.60 -8.55
CA GLY A 98 -0.79 -7.63 -9.57
C GLY A 98 0.11 -8.80 -9.17
N HIS A 99 0.64 -8.85 -7.95
CA HIS A 99 1.53 -9.94 -7.52
C HIS A 99 1.43 -10.22 -6.02
N ALA A 100 1.56 -11.48 -5.61
CA ALA A 100 1.60 -11.87 -4.20
C ALA A 100 2.65 -12.96 -3.98
N GLU A 101 3.52 -12.76 -2.99
CA GLU A 101 4.62 -13.68 -2.66
C GLU A 101 4.41 -14.24 -1.25
N ARG A 102 4.70 -15.53 -1.02
CA ARG A 102 4.70 -16.10 0.34
C ARG A 102 5.95 -15.70 1.08
N VAL A 103 5.77 -15.25 2.32
CA VAL A 103 6.84 -14.85 3.21
C VAL A 103 6.64 -15.41 4.61
N LEU A 104 7.74 -15.78 5.27
CA LEU A 104 7.76 -16.15 6.68
C LEU A 104 8.10 -14.92 7.51
N VAL A 105 7.31 -14.62 8.53
CA VAL A 105 7.63 -13.56 9.49
C VAL A 105 8.69 -14.08 10.46
N THR A 106 9.92 -13.58 10.36
CA THR A 106 11.03 -14.05 11.20
C THR A 106 11.19 -13.21 12.46
N ALA A 107 10.88 -11.92 12.39
CA ALA A 107 10.94 -11.05 13.57
C ALA A 107 9.98 -9.87 13.46
N ARG A 108 9.68 -9.29 14.62
CA ARG A 108 8.72 -8.20 14.76
C ARG A 108 9.25 -7.13 15.72
N ARG A 109 9.46 -5.91 15.23
CA ARG A 109 9.92 -4.76 16.05
C ARG A 109 9.01 -3.55 15.88
N ARG A 110 8.06 -3.35 16.81
CA ARG A 110 7.09 -2.24 16.81
C ARG A 110 6.41 -2.04 15.43
N THR A 111 6.91 -1.11 14.62
CA THR A 111 6.39 -0.78 13.28
C THR A 111 7.16 -1.45 12.13
N ARG A 112 8.13 -2.32 12.43
CA ARG A 112 8.91 -3.09 11.47
C ARG A 112 8.64 -4.59 11.63
N VAL A 113 8.66 -5.29 10.51
CA VAL A 113 8.56 -6.74 10.42
C VAL A 113 9.72 -7.21 9.56
N VAL A 114 10.38 -8.28 9.97
CA VAL A 114 11.41 -8.95 9.19
C VAL A 114 10.75 -10.17 8.57
N ILE A 115 10.92 -10.29 7.26
CA ILE A 115 10.32 -11.35 6.45
C ILE A 115 11.39 -12.11 5.69
N ALA A 116 11.23 -13.42 5.54
CA ALA A 116 12.02 -14.25 4.65
C ALA A 116 11.14 -14.72 3.49
N ARG A 117 11.65 -14.65 2.25
CA ARG A 117 10.92 -15.17 1.09
C ARG A 117 11.01 -16.69 1.09
N LEU A 118 9.89 -17.35 0.77
CA LEU A 118 9.81 -18.82 0.75
C LEU A 118 10.04 -19.44 -0.63
N ASN A 119 10.21 -18.62 -1.69
CA ASN A 119 10.05 -19.09 -3.07
C ASN A 119 11.32 -19.11 -3.93
N ASP A 120 12.48 -18.70 -3.41
CA ASP A 120 13.76 -18.75 -4.15
C ASP A 120 14.89 -19.26 -3.22
N GLU A 121 15.80 -20.06 -3.78
CA GLU A 121 16.88 -20.86 -3.13
C GLU A 121 17.96 -20.06 -2.36
N GLY A 122 17.67 -18.84 -1.93
CA GLY A 122 18.57 -18.01 -1.13
C GLY A 122 17.77 -17.18 -0.13
N ALA A 123 17.57 -17.72 1.07
CA ALA A 123 16.80 -17.06 2.12
C ALA A 123 17.56 -15.88 2.76
N GLU A 124 17.61 -14.76 2.04
CA GLU A 124 18.05 -13.47 2.59
C GLU A 124 16.87 -12.77 3.29
N GLY A 125 16.99 -12.52 4.59
CA GLY A 125 15.95 -11.86 5.38
C GLY A 125 15.83 -10.37 5.05
N LEU A 126 14.61 -9.88 4.79
CA LEU A 126 14.34 -8.49 4.42
C LEU A 126 13.58 -7.77 5.54
N SER A 127 14.14 -6.67 6.05
CA SER A 127 13.48 -5.82 7.04
C SER A 127 12.59 -4.77 6.36
N VAL A 128 11.29 -4.78 6.67
CA VAL A 128 10.30 -3.87 6.09
C VAL A 128 9.51 -3.11 7.15
N ARG A 129 9.09 -1.88 6.83
CA ARG A 129 8.16 -1.12 7.68
C ARG A 129 6.72 -1.54 7.39
N ARG A 130 5.94 -1.85 8.42
CA ARG A 130 4.52 -2.28 8.34
C ARG A 130 3.67 -1.35 7.50
N THR A 131 3.85 -0.05 7.63
CA THR A 131 3.08 0.95 6.87
C THR A 131 3.43 1.01 5.38
N ARG A 132 4.49 0.32 4.94
CA ARG A 132 4.92 0.29 3.53
C ARG A 132 4.57 -1.00 2.82
N VAL A 133 4.23 -2.07 3.56
CA VAL A 133 4.01 -3.42 3.00
C VAL A 133 2.67 -3.98 3.44
N LEU A 134 1.89 -4.51 2.49
CA LEU A 134 0.63 -5.17 2.80
C LEU A 134 0.93 -6.65 3.05
N LEU A 135 0.79 -7.10 4.29
CA LEU A 135 0.95 -8.50 4.68
C LEU A 135 -0.43 -9.06 5.06
N VAL A 136 -0.81 -10.15 4.41
CA VAL A 136 -2.09 -10.84 4.64
C VAL A 136 -1.77 -12.23 5.18
N PRO A 137 -2.26 -12.62 6.36
CA PRO A 137 -2.08 -13.99 6.86
C PRO A 137 -2.73 -15.02 5.92
#